data_AF-A0A917CG65-F1
#
_entry.id   AF-A0A917CG65-F1
#
_cell.length_a   1.000
_cell.length_b   1.000
_cell.length_c   1.000
_cell.angle_alpha   90.00
_cell.angle_beta   90.00
_cell.angle_gamma   90.00
#
_symmetry.space_group_name_H-M   'P 1'
#
loop_
_entity.id
_entity.type
_entity.pdbx_description
1 polymer ?
#
loop_
_entity_poly.entity_id
_entity_poly.type
_entity_poly.pdbx_seq_one_letter_code
_entity_poly.pdbx_strand_id
1 'polypeptide(L)'
;MRSMLRAFSAAALLLCAGLAAAQETGKLTVDIAAFNSEIELKPKIKAQLESGGLEWGAKDGLVVFTMVNKRFINFDIPNFTRYGTQQTVELPAGDYKITGIGLIPSTAFSPEKILNKGAYFNEGIMAFRIEPGQTVTLKVNPVIRKNATFFINYFMPEILVAVEQNGQTGAETSVVAKTDASTPWAGYTGPLKFTPVK
;
A
#
# COMPACT_ATOMS: atom_id res chain seq x y z
N MET A 1 -39.01 38.40 -39.31
CA MET A 1 -38.62 38.72 -37.92
C MET A 1 -38.76 37.52 -36.94
N ARG A 2 -38.53 36.26 -37.40
CA ARG A 2 -38.63 35.04 -36.57
C ARG A 2 -37.40 34.12 -36.64
N SER A 3 -36.35 34.51 -37.37
CA SER A 3 -35.19 33.66 -37.66
C SER A 3 -33.89 34.04 -36.92
N MET A 4 -33.90 35.09 -36.08
CA MET A 4 -32.71 35.52 -35.34
C MET A 4 -32.67 35.09 -33.86
N LEU A 5 -33.75 34.50 -33.34
CA LEU A 5 -33.85 34.17 -31.91
C LEU A 5 -33.38 32.76 -31.53
N ARG A 6 -32.98 31.92 -32.51
CA ARG A 6 -32.55 30.53 -32.26
C ARG A 6 -31.04 30.32 -32.26
N ALA A 7 -30.26 31.33 -32.63
CA ALA A 7 -28.79 31.22 -32.68
C ALA A 7 -28.10 31.49 -31.33
N PHE A 8 -28.79 32.09 -30.36
CA PHE A 8 -28.17 32.47 -29.07
C PHE A 8 -28.25 31.39 -27.98
N SER A 9 -29.08 30.37 -28.13
CA SER A 9 -29.24 29.33 -27.09
C SER A 9 -28.27 28.15 -27.21
N ALA A 10 -27.57 28.00 -28.34
CA ALA A 10 -26.62 26.90 -28.55
C ALA A 10 -25.20 27.21 -28.05
N ALA A 11 -24.85 28.48 -27.84
CA ALA A 11 -23.52 28.87 -27.37
C ALA A 11 -23.35 28.77 -25.84
N ALA A 12 -24.45 28.80 -25.07
CA ALA A 12 -24.39 28.73 -23.60
C ALA A 12 -24.22 27.30 -23.05
N LEU A 13 -24.61 26.27 -23.82
CA LEU A 13 -24.48 24.85 -23.43
C LEU A 13 -23.09 24.25 -23.72
N LEU A 14 -22.25 24.94 -24.50
CA LEU A 14 -20.88 24.51 -24.81
C LEU A 14 -19.82 25.03 -23.82
N LEU A 15 -20.16 25.98 -22.94
CA LEU A 15 -19.23 26.45 -21.90
C LEU A 15 -19.22 25.62 -20.61
N CYS A 16 -20.17 24.68 -20.44
CA CYS A 16 -20.23 23.82 -19.25
C CYS A 16 -19.58 22.43 -19.44
N ALA A 17 -19.02 22.13 -20.61
CA ALA A 17 -18.59 20.78 -20.97
C ALA A 17 -17.09 20.48 -20.78
N GLY A 18 -16.31 21.36 -20.14
CA GLY A 18 -14.84 21.25 -20.23
C GLY A 18 -14.01 21.68 -19.02
N LEU A 19 -14.59 21.97 -17.86
CA LEU A 19 -13.80 22.06 -16.63
C LEU A 19 -13.81 20.68 -15.96
N ALA A 20 -13.16 19.71 -16.61
CA ALA A 20 -12.43 18.72 -15.83
C ALA A 20 -11.37 19.54 -15.09
N ALA A 21 -11.68 19.98 -13.88
CA ALA A 21 -10.70 20.62 -13.02
C ALA A 21 -9.49 19.70 -13.01
N ALA A 22 -8.35 20.18 -13.53
CA ALA A 22 -7.11 19.43 -13.47
C ALA A 22 -6.92 19.08 -12.00
N GLN A 23 -7.01 17.79 -11.68
CA GLN A 23 -6.92 17.35 -10.30
C GLN A 23 -5.52 17.72 -9.83
N GLU A 24 -5.44 18.63 -8.87
CA GLU A 24 -4.17 19.08 -8.35
C GLU A 24 -3.42 17.86 -7.81
N THR A 25 -2.13 17.78 -8.12
CA THR A 25 -1.29 16.64 -7.77
C THR A 25 -0.25 17.03 -6.73
N GLY A 26 0.18 16.05 -5.96
CA GLY A 26 1.42 16.09 -5.19
C GLY A 26 2.23 14.83 -5.44
N LYS A 27 3.21 14.58 -4.57
CA LYS A 27 4.11 13.42 -4.70
C LYS A 27 4.07 12.56 -3.45
N LEU A 28 4.11 11.26 -3.66
CA LEU A 28 4.37 10.27 -2.63
C LEU A 28 5.74 9.66 -2.89
N THR A 29 6.66 9.81 -1.96
CA THR A 29 7.93 9.09 -1.95
C THR A 29 7.81 7.91 -0.99
N VAL A 30 8.07 6.70 -1.46
CA VAL A 30 8.26 5.52 -0.61
C VAL A 30 9.76 5.29 -0.50
N ASP A 31 10.32 5.60 0.66
CA ASP A 31 11.75 5.52 0.97
C ASP A 31 12.00 4.29 1.85
N ILE A 32 12.59 3.25 1.26
CA ILE A 32 12.80 1.97 1.92
C ILE A 32 14.25 1.85 2.37
N ALA A 33 14.46 1.78 3.67
CA ALA A 33 15.77 1.54 4.26
C ALA A 33 16.36 0.18 3.81
N ALA A 34 17.67 0.01 3.97
CA ALA A 34 18.27 -1.31 3.87
C ALA A 34 17.63 -2.24 4.92
N PHE A 35 17.46 -3.53 4.60
CA PHE A 35 16.90 -4.46 5.57
C PHE A 35 17.82 -4.61 6.79
N ASN A 36 17.22 -4.65 7.97
CA ASN A 36 17.91 -5.02 9.20
C ASN A 36 17.43 -6.40 9.66
N SER A 37 18.23 -7.13 10.42
CA SER A 37 17.89 -8.45 10.94
C SER A 37 18.34 -8.58 12.38
N GLU A 38 17.43 -9.00 13.26
CA GLU A 38 17.74 -9.28 14.68
C GLU A 38 18.54 -10.58 14.85
N ILE A 39 18.65 -11.37 13.79
CA ILE A 39 19.36 -12.64 13.77
C ILE A 39 20.40 -12.67 12.67
N GLU A 40 21.38 -13.53 12.83
CA GLU A 40 22.30 -13.87 11.74
C GLU A 40 21.56 -14.65 10.65
N LEU A 41 21.56 -14.09 9.44
CA LEU A 41 20.94 -14.73 8.28
C LEU A 41 21.96 -15.60 7.56
N LYS A 42 21.51 -16.78 7.10
CA LYS A 42 22.31 -17.61 6.20
C LYS A 42 22.72 -16.81 4.95
N PRO A 43 23.93 -16.96 4.40
CA PRO A 43 24.40 -16.18 3.25
C PRO A 43 23.45 -16.19 2.06
N LYS A 44 22.82 -17.34 1.76
CA LYS A 44 21.82 -17.47 0.69
C LYS A 44 20.59 -16.59 0.91
N ILE A 45 20.10 -16.49 2.15
CA ILE A 45 18.94 -15.65 2.50
C ILE A 45 19.34 -14.18 2.41
N LYS A 46 20.52 -13.83 2.91
CA LYS A 46 21.06 -12.48 2.81
C LYS A 46 21.17 -12.00 1.36
N ALA A 47 21.78 -12.81 0.48
CA ALA A 47 21.90 -12.51 -0.95
C ALA A 47 20.53 -12.36 -1.64
N GLN A 48 19.55 -13.18 -1.26
CA GLN A 48 18.19 -13.03 -1.77
C GLN A 48 17.56 -11.70 -1.34
N LEU A 49 17.72 -11.31 -0.08
CA LEU A 49 17.19 -10.04 0.43
C LEU A 49 17.91 -8.82 -0.18
N GLU A 50 19.21 -8.88 -0.43
CA GLU A 50 19.95 -7.80 -1.10
C GLU A 50 19.38 -7.46 -2.50
N SER A 51 18.82 -8.45 -3.20
CA SER A 51 18.12 -8.25 -4.48
C SER A 51 16.60 -8.07 -4.33
N GLY A 52 16.09 -8.11 -3.09
CA GLY A 52 14.68 -7.99 -2.75
C GLY A 52 14.19 -6.55 -2.61
N GLY A 53 12.94 -6.43 -2.18
CA GLY A 53 12.23 -5.17 -2.06
C GLY A 53 10.79 -5.39 -1.60
N LEU A 54 10.01 -4.32 -1.56
CA LEU A 54 8.61 -4.35 -1.20
C LEU A 54 7.73 -4.03 -2.41
N GLU A 55 6.68 -4.82 -2.59
CA GLU A 55 5.58 -4.50 -3.51
C GLU A 55 4.59 -3.56 -2.81
N TRP A 56 4.16 -2.50 -3.51
CA TRP A 56 3.18 -1.56 -3.01
C TRP A 56 2.37 -0.91 -4.13
N GLY A 57 1.23 -0.32 -3.77
CA GLY A 57 0.37 0.40 -4.69
C GLY A 57 -0.27 1.60 -4.01
N ALA A 58 -0.63 2.62 -4.79
CA ALA A 58 -1.34 3.79 -4.30
C ALA A 58 -2.41 4.24 -5.30
N LYS A 59 -3.67 4.28 -4.87
CA LYS A 59 -4.82 4.64 -5.71
C LYS A 59 -6.04 4.94 -4.84
N ASP A 60 -6.89 5.87 -5.28
CA ASP A 60 -8.21 6.16 -4.68
C ASP A 60 -8.16 6.42 -3.16
N GLY A 61 -7.16 7.17 -2.70
CA GLY A 61 -6.98 7.49 -1.27
C GLY A 61 -6.43 6.32 -0.42
N LEU A 62 -5.94 5.26 -1.05
CA LEU A 62 -5.31 4.12 -0.37
C LEU A 62 -3.86 3.96 -0.78
N VAL A 63 -3.02 3.61 0.19
CA VAL A 63 -1.68 3.06 -0.04
C VAL A 63 -1.65 1.66 0.56
N VAL A 64 -1.27 0.67 -0.25
CA VAL A 64 -1.31 -0.75 0.13
C VAL A 64 0.10 -1.34 0.12
N PHE A 65 0.49 -1.91 1.26
CA PHE A 65 1.66 -2.78 1.39
C PHE A 65 1.19 -4.23 1.60
N THR A 66 1.89 -5.20 1.04
CA THR A 66 1.45 -6.60 1.13
C THR A 66 2.58 -7.60 1.35
N MET A 67 2.34 -8.59 2.20
CA MET A 67 3.11 -9.83 2.30
C MET A 67 2.49 -10.99 1.51
N VAL A 68 1.29 -10.77 0.96
CA VAL A 68 0.53 -11.72 0.16
C VAL A 68 0.75 -11.43 -1.33
N ASN A 69 0.82 -12.49 -2.13
CA ASN A 69 0.94 -12.37 -3.58
C ASN A 69 -0.22 -11.57 -4.18
N LYS A 70 0.09 -10.55 -4.99
CA LYS A 70 -0.89 -9.62 -5.59
C LYS A 70 -2.00 -10.25 -6.42
N ARG A 71 -1.84 -11.48 -6.92
CA ARG A 71 -2.92 -12.20 -7.64
C ARG A 71 -4.17 -12.46 -6.78
N PHE A 72 -4.03 -12.38 -5.46
CA PHE A 72 -5.12 -12.58 -4.51
C PHE A 72 -5.74 -11.26 -4.02
N ILE A 73 -5.22 -10.13 -4.51
CA ILE A 73 -5.57 -8.78 -4.07
C ILE A 73 -6.27 -8.09 -5.25
N ASN A 74 -7.45 -7.56 -5.01
CA ASN A 74 -8.19 -6.74 -5.96
C ASN A 74 -7.81 -5.27 -5.81
N PHE A 75 -6.52 -5.00 -6.01
CA PHE A 75 -5.94 -3.66 -5.97
C PHE A 75 -4.70 -3.63 -6.87
N ASP A 76 -4.47 -2.52 -7.56
CA ASP A 76 -3.30 -2.41 -8.42
C ASP A 76 -2.05 -2.15 -7.55
N ILE A 77 -1.08 -3.06 -7.65
CA ILE A 77 0.20 -3.02 -6.92
C ILE A 77 1.33 -3.04 -7.96
N PRO A 78 1.52 -1.93 -8.71
CA PRO A 78 2.46 -1.88 -9.82
C PRO A 78 3.89 -1.62 -9.36
N ASN A 79 4.08 -1.10 -8.14
CA ASN A 79 5.38 -0.64 -7.70
C ASN A 79 6.15 -1.73 -6.96
N PHE A 80 7.45 -1.80 -7.24
CA PHE A 80 8.42 -2.60 -6.51
C PHE A 80 9.64 -1.74 -6.21
N THR A 81 9.88 -1.49 -4.93
CA THR A 81 11.02 -0.65 -4.49
C THR A 81 12.00 -1.53 -3.72
N ARG A 82 13.27 -1.49 -4.13
CA ARG A 82 14.33 -2.32 -3.54
C ARG A 82 14.70 -1.83 -2.14
N TYR A 83 15.17 -2.73 -1.29
CA TYR A 83 15.71 -2.33 0.01
C TYR A 83 16.91 -1.39 -0.17
N GLY A 84 16.97 -0.33 0.64
CA GLY A 84 17.98 0.72 0.56
C GLY A 84 17.76 1.71 -0.59
N THR A 85 16.57 1.76 -1.17
CA THR A 85 16.23 2.66 -2.28
C THR A 85 14.89 3.35 -2.05
N GLN A 86 14.63 4.40 -2.82
CA GLN A 86 13.37 5.12 -2.80
C GLN A 86 12.72 5.15 -4.19
N GLN A 87 11.40 5.27 -4.21
CA GLN A 87 10.63 5.53 -5.42
C GLN A 87 9.63 6.64 -5.16
N THR A 88 9.51 7.58 -6.09
CA THR A 88 8.54 8.68 -6.03
C THR A 88 7.51 8.52 -7.14
N VAL A 89 6.24 8.70 -6.79
CA VAL A 89 5.12 8.71 -7.73
C VAL A 89 4.32 10.00 -7.57
N GLU A 90 3.74 10.47 -8.67
CA GLU A 90 2.78 11.57 -8.66
C GLU A 90 1.40 11.01 -8.37
N LEU A 91 0.67 11.65 -7.45
CA LEU A 91 -0.67 11.24 -7.03
C LEU A 91 -1.57 12.46 -6.95
N PRO A 92 -2.89 12.29 -7.09
CA PRO A 92 -3.84 13.31 -6.71
C PRO A 92 -3.60 13.84 -5.29
N ALA A 93 -3.73 15.15 -5.11
CA ALA A 93 -3.83 15.74 -3.79
C ALA A 93 -5.10 15.22 -3.09
N GLY A 94 -5.00 14.97 -1.79
CA GLY A 94 -6.08 14.40 -1.00
C GLY A 94 -5.62 13.59 0.19
N ASP A 95 -6.60 12.98 0.87
CA ASP A 95 -6.36 12.18 2.05
C ASP A 95 -6.09 10.73 1.65
N TYR A 96 -5.06 10.16 2.25
CA TYR A 96 -4.63 8.78 2.01
C TYR A 96 -4.61 7.99 3.31
N LYS A 97 -4.96 6.72 3.21
CA LYS A 97 -4.88 5.75 4.30
C LYS A 97 -3.97 4.60 3.94
N ILE A 98 -3.09 4.22 4.87
CA ILE A 98 -2.18 3.08 4.71
C ILE A 98 -2.88 1.81 5.18
N THR A 99 -2.93 0.82 4.30
CA THR A 99 -3.44 -0.52 4.58
C THR A 99 -2.33 -1.55 4.38
N GLY A 100 -2.16 -2.44 5.34
CA GLY A 100 -1.22 -3.54 5.23
C GLY A 100 -1.94 -4.89 5.14
N ILE A 101 -1.42 -5.78 4.30
CA ILE A 101 -1.90 -7.15 4.18
C ILE A 101 -0.81 -8.06 4.74
N GLY A 102 -1.02 -8.52 5.97
CA GLY A 102 -0.09 -9.36 6.70
C GLY A 102 -0.31 -10.85 6.42
N LEU A 103 0.72 -11.65 6.72
CA LEU A 103 0.69 -13.09 6.64
C LEU A 103 1.49 -13.68 7.80
N ILE A 104 0.83 -14.46 8.66
CA ILE A 104 1.53 -15.37 9.57
C ILE A 104 1.69 -16.71 8.85
N PRO A 105 2.93 -17.19 8.61
CA PRO A 105 3.15 -18.47 7.95
C PRO A 105 2.45 -19.59 8.70
N SER A 106 1.79 -20.46 7.95
CA SER A 106 1.23 -21.71 8.49
C SER A 106 1.56 -22.86 7.54
N THR A 107 1.70 -24.05 8.10
CA THR A 107 1.86 -25.26 7.29
C THR A 107 0.52 -25.61 6.64
N ALA A 108 0.45 -25.46 5.32
CA ALA A 108 -0.69 -25.86 4.53
C ALA A 108 -0.29 -26.24 3.11
N PHE A 109 -1.05 -27.16 2.52
CA PHE A 109 -0.74 -27.79 1.22
C PHE A 109 -1.26 -27.00 0.00
N SER A 110 -1.95 -25.87 0.19
CA SER A 110 -2.40 -25.02 -0.92
C SER A 110 -2.36 -23.53 -0.57
N PRO A 111 -2.14 -22.63 -1.55
CA PRO A 111 -2.18 -21.20 -1.34
C PRO A 111 -3.48 -20.71 -0.68
N GLU A 112 -4.65 -21.22 -1.08
CA GLU A 112 -5.93 -20.79 -0.47
C GLU A 112 -6.01 -21.14 1.02
N LYS A 113 -5.48 -22.31 1.41
CA LYS A 113 -5.44 -22.72 2.81
C LYS A 113 -4.44 -21.90 3.62
N ILE A 114 -3.31 -21.51 3.04
CA ILE A 114 -2.34 -20.58 3.68
C ILE A 114 -3.02 -19.24 3.94
N LEU A 115 -3.71 -18.67 2.95
CA LEU A 115 -4.41 -17.39 3.10
C LEU A 115 -5.49 -17.46 4.18
N ASN A 116 -6.38 -18.45 4.10
CA ASN A 116 -7.49 -18.57 5.06
C ASN A 116 -7.03 -18.77 6.51
N LYS A 117 -5.85 -19.37 6.73
CA LYS A 117 -5.32 -19.61 8.09
C LYS A 117 -4.42 -18.47 8.59
N GLY A 118 -3.69 -17.82 7.70
CA GLY A 118 -2.56 -16.97 8.07
C GLY A 118 -2.67 -15.51 7.67
N ALA A 119 -3.46 -15.18 6.64
CA ALA A 119 -3.53 -13.82 6.13
C ALA A 119 -4.59 -12.98 6.84
N TYR A 120 -4.37 -11.67 6.88
CA TYR A 120 -5.27 -10.69 7.48
C TYR A 120 -5.05 -9.30 6.88
N PHE A 121 -6.06 -8.45 7.03
CA PHE A 121 -6.05 -7.05 6.60
C PHE A 121 -5.93 -6.14 7.81
N ASN A 122 -5.02 -5.18 7.73
CA ASN A 122 -4.89 -4.07 8.66
C ASN A 122 -5.27 -2.80 7.90
N GLU A 123 -6.55 -2.43 7.93
CA GLU A 123 -7.07 -1.31 7.14
C GLU A 123 -6.84 0.03 7.84
N GLY A 124 -6.39 1.02 7.07
CA GLY A 124 -6.30 2.41 7.51
C GLY A 124 -5.52 2.65 8.81
N ILE A 125 -4.43 1.90 9.00
CA ILE A 125 -3.58 1.93 10.20
C ILE A 125 -3.00 3.32 10.43
N MET A 126 -2.72 4.03 9.34
CA MET A 126 -2.18 5.38 9.34
C MET A 126 -2.92 6.20 8.30
N ALA A 127 -3.00 7.51 8.51
CA ALA A 127 -3.57 8.46 7.56
C ALA A 127 -2.63 9.64 7.37
N PHE A 128 -2.61 10.19 6.17
CA PHE A 128 -1.85 11.39 5.82
C PHE A 128 -2.53 12.13 4.68
N ARG A 129 -2.09 13.35 4.40
CA ARG A 129 -2.64 14.18 3.33
C ARG A 129 -1.56 14.64 2.39
N ILE A 130 -1.74 14.41 1.10
CA ILE A 130 -0.90 14.97 0.05
C ILE A 130 -1.50 16.32 -0.34
N GLU A 131 -0.79 17.41 -0.07
CA GLU A 131 -1.18 18.73 -0.55
C GLU A 131 -0.66 18.98 -1.98
N PRO A 132 -1.34 19.84 -2.76
CA PRO A 132 -0.88 20.24 -4.09
C PRO A 132 0.58 20.71 -4.11
N GLY A 133 1.36 20.16 -5.04
CA GLY A 133 2.78 20.47 -5.21
C GLY A 133 3.71 20.01 -4.08
N GLN A 134 3.18 19.45 -2.99
CA GLN A 134 3.99 18.95 -1.88
C GLN A 134 4.40 17.50 -2.07
N THR A 135 5.43 17.10 -1.33
CA THR A 135 5.87 15.71 -1.25
C THR A 135 5.64 15.18 0.16
N VAL A 136 4.95 14.04 0.26
CA VAL A 136 4.90 13.23 1.49
C VAL A 136 5.84 12.05 1.32
N THR A 137 6.62 11.74 2.35
CA THR A 137 7.53 10.59 2.34
C THR A 137 7.05 9.54 3.32
N LEU A 138 6.86 8.31 2.86
CA LEU A 138 6.72 7.14 3.72
C LEU A 138 8.12 6.58 3.97
N LYS A 139 8.62 6.75 5.18
CA LYS A 139 9.85 6.12 5.65
C LYS A 139 9.53 4.68 6.02
N VAL A 140 10.11 3.73 5.31
CA VAL A 140 9.85 2.30 5.50
C VAL A 140 11.11 1.61 6.01
N ASN A 141 10.99 0.97 7.17
CA ASN A 141 12.06 0.27 7.84
C ASN A 141 11.74 -1.25 7.91
N PRO A 142 12.29 -2.06 7.01
CA PRO A 142 12.06 -3.50 7.00
C PRO A 142 12.98 -4.20 8.00
N VAL A 143 12.39 -4.90 8.97
CA VAL A 143 13.12 -5.62 10.03
C VAL A 143 12.80 -7.10 9.97
N ILE A 144 13.81 -7.95 9.75
CA ILE A 144 13.67 -9.40 9.89
C ILE A 144 13.69 -9.74 11.38
N ARG A 145 12.51 -10.01 11.92
CA ARG A 145 12.36 -10.40 13.34
C ARG A 145 12.41 -11.90 13.52
N LYS A 146 12.88 -12.32 14.70
CA LYS A 146 12.78 -13.71 15.14
C LYS A 146 11.39 -13.97 15.70
N ASN A 147 10.53 -14.59 14.89
CA ASN A 147 9.24 -15.09 15.37
C ASN A 147 9.34 -16.58 15.67
N ALA A 148 9.25 -16.93 16.96
CA ALA A 148 9.19 -18.31 17.41
C ALA A 148 7.74 -18.73 17.60
N THR A 149 7.31 -19.80 16.93
CA THR A 149 6.16 -20.60 17.38
C THR A 149 6.69 -21.88 18.03
N PHE A 150 5.88 -22.54 18.87
CA PHE A 150 6.29 -23.72 19.67
C PHE A 150 6.97 -24.86 18.88
N PHE A 151 6.87 -24.89 17.54
CA PHE A 151 7.39 -25.98 16.72
C PHE A 151 8.32 -25.55 15.57
N ILE A 152 8.33 -24.27 15.15
CA ILE A 152 9.14 -23.80 14.01
C ILE A 152 9.55 -22.33 14.21
N ASN A 153 10.84 -22.02 13.97
CA ASN A 153 11.34 -20.65 13.83
C ASN A 153 11.02 -20.15 12.41
N TYR A 154 10.26 -19.07 12.31
CA TYR A 154 10.03 -18.37 11.04
C TYR A 154 10.63 -16.96 11.10
N PHE A 155 11.22 -16.53 9.99
CA PHE A 155 11.77 -15.19 9.83
C PHE A 155 10.84 -14.43 8.91
N MET A 156 10.13 -13.45 9.47
CA MET A 156 9.18 -12.64 8.72
C MET A 156 9.65 -11.20 8.72
N PRO A 157 9.64 -10.52 7.56
CA PRO A 157 9.87 -9.09 7.54
C PRO A 157 8.70 -8.40 8.23
N GLU A 158 8.99 -7.70 9.30
CA GLU A 158 8.15 -6.64 9.79
C GLU A 158 8.38 -5.40 8.92
N ILE A 159 7.30 -4.71 8.56
CA ILE A 159 7.35 -3.51 7.74
C ILE A 159 6.90 -2.36 8.62
N LEU A 160 7.87 -1.65 9.21
CA LEU A 160 7.62 -0.44 9.98
C LEU A 160 7.50 0.74 9.02
N VAL A 161 6.45 1.54 9.18
CA VAL A 161 6.22 2.73 8.35
C VAL A 161 6.04 3.94 9.25
N ALA A 162 6.71 5.02 8.91
CA ALA A 162 6.48 6.36 9.44
C ALA A 162 6.13 7.32 8.30
N VAL A 163 5.22 8.25 8.57
CA VAL A 163 4.90 9.34 7.63
C VAL A 163 5.79 10.53 7.96
N GLU A 164 6.53 11.01 6.98
CA GLU A 164 7.30 12.25 7.04
C GLU A 164 6.65 13.32 6.17
N GLN A 165 6.31 14.44 6.80
CA GLN A 165 5.67 15.58 6.15
C GLN A 165 6.13 16.88 6.83
N ASN A 166 6.42 17.92 6.04
CA ASN A 166 6.89 19.23 6.53
C ASN A 166 8.14 19.14 7.43
N GLY A 167 9.05 18.20 7.13
CA GLY A 167 10.28 17.98 7.89
C GLY A 167 10.07 17.28 9.25
N GLN A 168 8.86 16.79 9.55
CA GLN A 168 8.55 16.04 10.75
C GLN A 168 8.22 14.59 10.40
N THR A 169 8.87 13.66 11.09
CA THR A 169 8.62 12.21 10.95
C THR A 169 7.76 11.74 12.12
N GLY A 170 6.63 11.11 11.81
CA GLY A 170 5.75 10.49 12.79
C GLY A 170 6.32 9.21 13.42
N ALA A 171 5.54 8.59 14.29
CA ALA A 171 5.93 7.32 14.91
C ALA A 171 5.93 6.17 13.90
N GLU A 172 6.92 5.29 14.00
CA GLU A 172 6.95 4.03 13.24
C GLU A 172 5.83 3.10 13.71
N THR A 173 5.06 2.58 12.76
CA THR A 173 4.00 1.61 13.01
C THR A 173 4.16 0.42 12.07
N SER A 174 4.07 -0.80 12.61
CA SER A 174 4.08 -1.99 11.76
C SER A 174 2.78 -2.09 10.96
N VAL A 175 2.89 -2.08 9.64
CA VAL A 175 1.70 -2.22 8.77
C VAL A 175 1.29 -3.68 8.57
N VAL A 176 2.17 -4.63 8.87
CA VAL A 176 1.93 -6.07 8.66
C VAL A 176 1.82 -6.89 9.95
N ALA A 177 2.05 -6.30 11.12
CA ALA A 177 1.84 -6.99 12.40
C ALA A 177 0.35 -7.29 12.62
N LYS A 178 0.05 -8.47 13.17
CA LYS A 178 -1.33 -8.81 13.57
C LYS A 178 -1.67 -8.09 14.87
N THR A 179 -2.84 -7.47 14.91
CA THR A 179 -3.40 -6.79 16.08
C THR A 179 -4.85 -7.23 16.30
N ASP A 180 -5.48 -6.76 17.36
CA ASP A 180 -6.90 -7.03 17.62
C ASP A 180 -7.83 -6.35 16.61
N ALA A 181 -7.34 -5.31 15.91
CA ALA A 181 -8.07 -4.64 14.84
C ALA A 181 -7.91 -5.34 13.48
N SER A 182 -7.02 -6.34 13.35
CA SER A 182 -6.81 -7.07 12.11
C SER A 182 -8.04 -7.88 11.72
N THR A 183 -8.49 -7.75 10.48
CA THR A 183 -9.58 -8.58 9.94
C THR A 183 -9.00 -9.83 9.28
N PRO A 184 -9.34 -11.06 9.74
CA PRO A 184 -8.85 -12.28 9.13
C PRO A 184 -9.26 -12.40 7.66
N TRP A 185 -8.40 -12.96 6.81
CA TRP A 185 -8.65 -13.11 5.38
C TRP A 185 -10.00 -13.76 5.07
N ALA A 186 -10.37 -14.81 5.80
CA ALA A 186 -11.63 -15.52 5.62
C ALA A 186 -12.86 -14.65 5.90
N GLY A 187 -12.77 -13.77 6.91
CA GLY A 187 -13.86 -12.88 7.33
C GLY A 187 -13.89 -11.53 6.61
N TYR A 188 -12.84 -11.19 5.86
CA TYR A 188 -12.78 -9.94 5.13
C TYR A 188 -13.69 -9.94 3.90
N THR A 189 -14.55 -8.92 3.82
CA THR A 189 -15.53 -8.69 2.74
C THR A 189 -15.29 -7.36 2.01
N GLY A 190 -14.20 -6.66 2.31
CA GLY A 190 -13.88 -5.37 1.68
C GLY A 190 -13.30 -5.50 0.27
N PRO A 191 -13.10 -4.37 -0.43
CA PRO A 191 -12.83 -4.33 -1.87
C PRO A 191 -11.44 -4.83 -2.26
N LEU A 192 -10.50 -4.90 -1.30
CA LEU A 192 -9.11 -5.30 -1.55
C LEU A 192 -8.94 -6.80 -1.78
N LYS A 193 -9.92 -7.64 -1.41
CA LYS A 193 -9.80 -9.09 -1.55
C LYS A 193 -10.34 -9.53 -2.91
N PHE A 194 -9.50 -10.22 -3.67
CA PHE A 194 -9.95 -10.82 -4.92
C PHE A 194 -10.99 -11.91 -4.64
N THR A 195 -12.15 -11.77 -5.28
CA THR A 195 -13.20 -12.78 -5.29
C THR A 195 -13.41 -13.21 -6.73
N PRO A 196 -13.15 -14.49 -7.09
CA PRO A 196 -13.45 -14.97 -8.42
C PRO A 196 -14.92 -14.72 -8.74
N VAL A 197 -15.21 -14.08 -9.88
CA VAL A 197 -16.58 -14.01 -10.40
C VAL A 197 -16.99 -15.45 -10.75
N LYS A 198 -18.09 -15.92 -10.17
CA LYS A 198 -18.65 -17.23 -10.46
C LYS A 198 -19.35 -17.25 -11.82
#